data_AF-A0A968QJG8-F1
#
_entry.id   AF-A0A968QJG8-F1
#
_cell.length_a   1.000
_cell.length_b   1.000
_cell.length_c   1.000
_cell.angle_alpha   90.00
_cell.angle_beta   90.00
_cell.angle_gamma   90.00
#
_symmetry.space_group_name_H-M   'P 1'
#
loop_
_entity.id
_entity.type
_entity.pdbx_description
1 polymer ?
#
loop_
_entity_poly.entity_id
_entity_poly.type
_entity_poly.pdbx_seq_one_letter_code
_entity_poly.pdbx_strand_id
1 'polypeptide(L)'
;MPIRSPRRLYLINLIEVNNDDDPDVIDRSPGLAITETKRSIVVKMKEGIGEYLGLTPMNWNDPQLSSIFKGGGLNLGQAYARRVGGFKTVSYTLLPETVFSIQEKFYDDDGNFQTAQSNFKSMTIGFPKGPTVDNVRKWLASTSKFDEIRGLRSPSGAYTDLYSPAKTN
;
A
#
# COMPACT_ATOMS: atom_id res chain seq x y z
N MET A 1 -6.03 -6.64 -26.26
CA MET A 1 -5.14 -6.82 -25.07
C MET A 1 -5.99 -6.52 -23.84
N PRO A 2 -6.16 -7.45 -22.88
CA PRO A 2 -7.03 -7.22 -21.74
C PRO A 2 -6.59 -5.97 -20.95
N ILE A 3 -7.56 -5.09 -20.68
CA ILE A 3 -7.33 -3.86 -19.92
C ILE A 3 -7.10 -4.27 -18.47
N ARG A 4 -5.85 -4.08 -18.00
CA ARG A 4 -5.38 -4.48 -16.67
C ARG A 4 -6.32 -4.05 -15.55
N SER A 5 -6.35 -4.85 -14.48
CA SER A 5 -7.22 -4.64 -13.34
C SER A 5 -7.28 -3.19 -12.83
N PRO A 6 -8.50 -2.66 -12.59
CA PRO A 6 -8.66 -1.28 -12.16
C PRO A 6 -7.91 -1.07 -10.84
N ARG A 7 -7.35 0.13 -10.69
CA ARG A 7 -6.77 0.56 -9.43
C ARG A 7 -7.76 1.45 -8.71
N ARG A 8 -7.89 1.25 -7.39
CA ARG A 8 -8.79 2.01 -6.52
C ARG A 8 -8.00 2.63 -5.38
N LEU A 9 -8.57 3.66 -4.77
CA LEU A 9 -8.07 4.26 -3.55
C LEU A 9 -8.58 3.47 -2.35
N TYR A 10 -7.72 3.23 -1.38
CA TYR A 10 -8.04 2.53 -0.13
C TYR A 10 -7.52 3.34 1.04
N LEU A 11 -8.30 3.37 2.12
CA LEU A 11 -7.88 3.94 3.38
C LEU A 11 -7.20 2.84 4.20
N ILE A 12 -5.94 3.04 4.57
CA ILE A 12 -5.19 2.17 5.47
C ILE A 12 -4.97 2.90 6.77
N ASN A 13 -5.22 2.24 7.89
CA ASN A 13 -4.90 2.74 9.22
C ASN A 13 -3.56 2.15 9.66
N LEU A 14 -2.54 3.00 9.66
CA LEU A 14 -1.25 2.66 10.25
C LEU A 14 -1.33 2.85 11.76
N ILE A 15 -0.68 1.96 12.50
CA ILE A 15 -0.54 2.07 13.95
C ILE A 15 0.87 2.61 14.21
N GLU A 16 0.94 3.83 14.72
CA GLU A 16 2.17 4.42 15.22
C GLU A 16 2.23 4.16 16.74
N VAL A 17 3.34 3.59 17.20
CA VAL A 17 3.61 3.46 18.63
C VAL A 17 4.58 4.56 18.99
N ASN A 18 4.15 5.45 19.87
CA ASN A 18 5.03 6.47 20.41
C ASN A 18 5.92 5.80 21.44
N ASN A 19 7.13 5.39 21.03
CA ASN A 19 8.16 4.98 21.96
C ASN A 19 8.78 6.27 22.52
N ASP A 20 8.15 6.85 23.54
CA ASP A 20 8.78 7.87 24.39
C ASP A 20 9.65 7.20 25.49
N ASP A 21 10.06 5.95 25.25
CA ASP A 21 11.03 5.23 26.06
C ASP A 21 12.36 5.23 25.31
N ASP A 22 13.10 6.33 25.42
CA ASP A 22 14.53 6.32 25.13
C ASP A 22 15.21 5.36 26.12
N PRO A 23 15.78 4.22 25.67
CA PRO A 23 16.34 3.21 26.58
C PRO A 23 17.54 3.72 27.37
N ASP A 24 18.14 4.85 26.96
CA ASP A 24 19.31 5.45 27.61
C ASP A 24 18.96 6.61 28.56
N VAL A 25 17.68 7.00 28.63
CA VAL A 25 17.23 8.05 29.55
C VAL A 25 16.62 7.38 30.78
N ILE A 26 17.15 7.73 31.96
CA ILE A 26 16.53 7.33 33.24
C ILE A 26 15.10 7.86 33.24
N ASP A 27 14.14 6.95 33.06
CA ASP A 27 12.70 7.23 33.10
C ASP A 27 12.37 7.85 34.46
N ARG A 28 12.02 9.14 34.45
CA ARG A 28 11.62 9.88 35.65
C ARG A 28 10.10 9.82 35.89
N SER A 29 9.36 9.11 35.04
CA SER A 29 7.89 9.12 35.02
C SER A 29 7.35 7.71 34.73
N PRO A 30 7.31 6.81 35.73
CA PRO A 30 6.74 5.49 35.53
C PRO A 30 5.25 5.62 35.15
N GLY A 31 4.90 5.31 33.91
CA GLY A 31 3.50 5.15 33.49
C GLY A 31 3.01 5.98 32.31
N LEU A 32 3.84 6.37 31.35
CA LEU A 32 3.32 6.81 30.05
C LEU A 32 2.69 5.59 29.34
N ALA A 33 1.36 5.52 29.38
CA ALA A 33 0.61 4.51 28.65
C ALA A 33 1.03 4.56 27.17
N ILE A 34 1.54 3.43 26.65
CA ILE A 34 1.82 3.25 25.22
C ILE A 34 0.56 3.64 24.46
N THR A 35 0.56 4.84 23.89
CA THR A 35 -0.61 5.35 23.18
C THR A 35 -0.45 4.96 21.72
N GLU A 36 -1.21 3.95 21.30
CA GLU A 36 -1.30 3.58 19.89
C GLU A 36 -2.08 4.68 19.14
N THR A 37 -1.36 5.52 18.41
CA THR A 37 -1.97 6.52 17.53
C THR A 37 -2.25 5.89 16.17
N LYS A 38 -3.51 5.91 15.75
CA LYS A 38 -3.92 5.48 14.41
C LYS A 38 -3.77 6.64 13.44
N ARG A 39 -2.97 6.44 12.40
CA ARG A 39 -2.80 7.36 11.29
C ARG A 39 -3.41 6.78 10.02
N SER A 40 -4.47 7.41 9.53
CA SER A 40 -5.09 7.02 8.27
C SER A 40 -4.32 7.60 7.09
N ILE A 41 -4.03 6.76 6.11
CA ILE A 41 -3.39 7.15 4.85
C ILE A 41 -4.17 6.61 3.65
N VAL A 42 -4.11 7.34 2.54
CA VAL A 42 -4.72 6.91 1.28
C VAL A 42 -3.66 6.24 0.41
N VAL A 43 -3.92 5.01 0.01
CA VAL A 43 -3.08 4.25 -0.92
C VAL A 43 -3.85 3.89 -2.18
N LYS A 44 -3.13 3.73 -3.29
CA LYS A 44 -3.70 3.28 -4.55
C LYS A 44 -3.16 1.91 -4.93
N MET A 45 -4.02 0.91 -5.03
CA MET A 45 -3.64 -0.46 -5.39
C MET A 45 -4.63 -1.07 -6.37
N LYS A 46 -4.26 -2.22 -6.97
CA LYS A 46 -5.18 -2.99 -7.82
C LYS A 46 -6.36 -3.47 -6.98
N GLU A 47 -7.53 -3.53 -7.59
CA GLU A 47 -8.77 -3.90 -6.91
C GLU A 47 -8.65 -5.26 -6.23
N GLY A 48 -8.15 -6.27 -6.96
CA GLY A 48 -7.96 -7.61 -6.41
C GLY A 48 -6.97 -7.69 -5.25
N ILE A 49 -5.93 -6.83 -5.20
CA ILE A 49 -5.01 -6.79 -4.04
C ILE A 49 -5.74 -6.23 -2.82
N GLY A 50 -6.54 -5.18 -3.00
CA GLY A 50 -7.32 -4.60 -1.92
C GLY A 50 -8.34 -5.59 -1.37
N GLU A 51 -9.08 -6.27 -2.27
CA GLU A 51 -10.04 -7.31 -1.90
C GLU A 51 -9.37 -8.50 -1.20
N TYR A 52 -8.21 -8.96 -1.69
CA TYR A 52 -7.43 -10.00 -1.05
C TYR A 52 -7.08 -9.61 0.40
N LEU A 53 -6.64 -8.39 0.64
CA LEU A 53 -6.30 -7.87 1.98
C LEU A 53 -7.53 -7.49 2.83
N GLY A 54 -8.75 -7.74 2.34
CA GLY A 54 -9.99 -7.42 3.05
C GLY A 54 -10.31 -5.92 3.12
N LEU A 55 -9.78 -5.11 2.20
CA LEU A 55 -9.99 -3.67 2.18
C LEU A 55 -11.19 -3.28 1.30
N THR A 56 -11.95 -2.29 1.76
CA THR A 56 -13.02 -1.66 0.98
C THR A 56 -12.49 -0.44 0.23
N PRO A 57 -12.73 -0.31 -1.08
CA PRO A 57 -12.32 0.87 -1.84
C PRO A 57 -13.07 2.11 -1.36
N MET A 58 -12.38 3.24 -1.31
CA MET A 58 -12.98 4.53 -1.02
C MET A 58 -13.92 4.93 -2.17
N ASN A 59 -15.05 5.56 -1.84
CA ASN A 59 -15.97 6.11 -2.84
C ASN A 59 -15.48 7.46 -3.40
N TRP A 60 -14.20 7.54 -3.75
CA TRP A 60 -13.55 8.74 -4.30
C TRP A 60 -12.94 8.42 -5.66
N ASN A 61 -13.10 9.37 -6.58
CA ASN A 61 -12.44 9.31 -7.87
C ASN A 61 -10.92 9.53 -7.71
N ASP A 62 -10.15 8.94 -8.62
CA ASP A 62 -8.72 9.20 -8.69
C ASP A 62 -8.45 10.70 -8.82
N PRO A 63 -7.54 11.29 -8.02
CA PRO A 63 -7.14 12.67 -8.21
C PRO A 63 -6.56 12.85 -9.62
N GLN A 64 -6.96 13.94 -10.27
CA GLN A 64 -6.54 14.28 -11.61
C GLN A 64 -5.69 15.54 -11.57
N LEU A 65 -4.56 15.50 -12.26
CA LEU A 65 -3.78 16.69 -12.53
C LEU A 65 -4.25 17.28 -13.86
N SER A 66 -4.80 18.49 -13.79
CA SER A 66 -5.13 19.30 -14.97
C SER A 66 -4.09 20.40 -15.12
N SER A 67 -3.49 20.52 -16.29
CA SER A 67 -2.62 21.65 -16.61
C SER A 67 -2.62 21.93 -18.11
N ILE A 68 -1.83 22.94 -18.51
CA ILE A 68 -1.63 23.32 -19.90
C ILE A 68 -0.16 23.03 -20.23
N PHE A 69 0.11 22.45 -21.40
CA PHE A 69 1.49 22.27 -21.85
C PHE A 69 2.17 23.63 -22.01
N LYS A 70 3.22 23.87 -21.21
CA LYS A 70 4.08 25.05 -21.28
C LYS A 70 5.37 24.68 -22.03
N GLY A 71 5.87 25.56 -22.91
CA GLY A 71 7.11 25.36 -23.68
C GLY A 71 6.94 25.53 -25.20
N GLY A 72 7.95 25.16 -26.00
CA GLY A 72 7.85 25.13 -27.46
C GLY A 72 7.51 23.72 -27.96
N GLY A 73 6.46 23.57 -28.78
CA GLY A 73 6.09 22.28 -29.38
C GLY A 73 4.64 22.21 -29.87
N LEU A 74 4.29 21.10 -30.52
CA LEU A 74 2.99 20.88 -31.18
C LEU A 74 1.77 20.95 -30.23
N ASN A 75 1.97 20.74 -28.93
CA ASN A 75 0.90 20.73 -27.93
C ASN A 75 0.84 22.01 -27.09
N LEU A 76 1.59 23.06 -27.44
CA LEU A 76 1.58 24.33 -26.71
C LEU A 76 0.15 24.88 -26.58
N GLY A 77 -0.24 25.27 -25.36
CA GLY A 77 -1.56 25.83 -25.09
C GLY A 77 -2.69 24.79 -24.97
N GLN A 78 -2.42 23.52 -25.29
CA GLN A 78 -3.41 22.45 -25.13
C GLN A 78 -3.55 22.06 -23.65
N ALA A 79 -4.80 21.90 -23.21
CA ALA A 79 -5.12 21.37 -21.90
C ALA A 79 -4.87 19.87 -21.87
N TYR A 80 -4.32 19.37 -20.76
CA TYR A 80 -4.25 17.95 -20.48
C TYR A 80 -4.81 17.66 -19.09
N ALA A 81 -5.52 16.54 -19.00
CA ALA A 81 -5.96 15.95 -17.75
C ALA A 81 -5.35 14.55 -17.63
N ARG A 82 -4.56 14.33 -16.58
CA ARG A 82 -3.95 13.03 -16.31
C ARG A 82 -4.37 12.57 -14.93
N ARG A 83 -4.92 11.36 -14.84
CA ARG A 83 -5.10 10.69 -13.53
C ARG A 83 -3.74 10.53 -12.88
N VAL A 84 -3.63 10.93 -11.62
CA VAL A 84 -2.43 10.66 -10.83
C VAL A 84 -2.32 9.15 -10.70
N GLY A 85 -1.26 8.57 -11.29
CA GLY A 85 -1.04 7.13 -11.42
C GLY A 85 -0.88 6.38 -10.09
N GLY A 86 -1.02 7.09 -8.96
CA GLY A 86 -0.89 6.61 -7.59
C GLY A 86 0.15 7.40 -6.82
N PHE A 87 0.00 7.42 -5.49
CA PHE A 87 0.93 8.04 -4.56
C PHE A 87 2.15 7.14 -4.28
N LYS A 88 2.71 6.49 -5.29
CA LYS A 88 3.83 5.54 -5.08
C LYS A 88 5.13 6.30 -4.90
N THR A 89 5.40 6.80 -3.69
CA THR A 89 6.72 7.35 -3.33
C THR A 89 7.63 6.25 -2.79
N VAL A 90 7.06 5.30 -2.05
CA VAL A 90 7.74 4.13 -1.53
C VAL A 90 6.92 2.88 -1.82
N SER A 91 7.56 1.71 -1.86
CA SER A 91 6.85 0.46 -2.07
C SER A 91 7.34 -0.66 -1.20
N TYR A 92 6.36 -1.39 -0.68
CA TYR A 92 6.56 -2.58 0.13
C TYR A 92 6.11 -3.79 -0.68
N THR A 93 6.94 -4.83 -0.69
CA THR A 93 6.61 -6.08 -1.38
C THR A 93 6.30 -7.15 -0.35
N LEU A 94 5.06 -7.66 -0.40
CA LEU A 94 4.60 -8.79 0.38
C LEU A 94 5.09 -10.08 -0.28
N LEU A 95 5.62 -10.98 0.53
CA LEU A 95 6.08 -12.30 0.12
C LEU A 95 5.13 -13.34 0.73
N PRO A 96 4.55 -14.23 -0.09
CA PRO A 96 3.63 -15.25 0.39
C PRO A 96 4.39 -16.36 1.12
N GLU A 97 3.68 -17.11 1.95
CA GLU A 97 4.18 -18.40 2.44
C GLU A 97 4.24 -19.43 1.30
N THR A 98 3.21 -19.49 0.46
CA THR A 98 3.12 -20.39 -0.71
C THR A 98 2.96 -19.61 -2.01
N VAL A 99 1.76 -19.10 -2.28
CA VAL A 99 1.41 -18.26 -3.43
C VAL A 99 0.23 -17.38 -3.05
N PHE A 100 0.14 -16.17 -3.59
CA PHE A 100 -1.08 -15.38 -3.51
C PHE A 100 -2.00 -15.76 -4.66
N SER A 101 -3.22 -16.19 -4.36
CA SER A 101 -4.23 -16.41 -5.38
C SER A 101 -5.24 -15.27 -5.34
N ILE A 102 -5.23 -14.43 -6.37
CA ILE A 102 -5.99 -13.17 -6.40
C ILE A 102 -6.93 -13.19 -7.59
N GLN A 103 -8.20 -12.87 -7.34
CA GLN A 103 -9.18 -12.62 -8.39
C GLN A 103 -8.93 -11.21 -8.97
N GLU A 104 -8.52 -11.14 -10.22
CA GLU A 104 -8.38 -9.90 -10.96
C GLU A 104 -9.62 -9.68 -11.84
N LYS A 105 -10.15 -8.47 -11.74
CA LYS A 105 -11.22 -7.97 -12.61
C LYS A 105 -10.59 -7.22 -13.79
N PHE A 106 -11.03 -7.42 -15.02
CA PHE A 106 -10.53 -6.71 -16.21
C PHE A 106 -11.65 -6.50 -17.23
N TYR A 107 -11.40 -5.66 -18.23
CA TYR A 107 -12.30 -5.51 -19.38
C TYR A 107 -11.67 -6.19 -20.59
N ASP A 108 -12.49 -6.94 -21.33
CA ASP A 108 -12.10 -7.51 -22.62
C ASP A 108 -12.07 -6.44 -23.72
N ASP A 109 -11.70 -6.84 -24.95
CA ASP A 109 -11.57 -5.93 -26.09
C ASP A 109 -12.92 -5.34 -26.53
N ASP A 110 -14.03 -5.96 -26.13
CA ASP A 110 -15.41 -5.50 -26.36
C ASP A 110 -15.91 -4.58 -25.22
N GLY A 111 -15.09 -4.36 -24.19
CA GLY A 111 -15.43 -3.54 -23.03
C GLY A 111 -16.33 -4.24 -22.01
N ASN A 112 -16.54 -5.56 -22.13
CA ASN A 112 -17.29 -6.32 -21.15
C ASN A 112 -16.42 -6.66 -19.94
N PHE A 113 -17.07 -6.72 -18.77
CA PHE A 113 -16.41 -7.03 -17.51
C PHE A 113 -16.13 -8.53 -17.39
N GLN A 114 -14.89 -8.87 -17.04
CA GLN A 114 -14.40 -10.24 -16.87
C GLN A 114 -13.68 -10.38 -15.53
N THR A 115 -13.63 -11.61 -15.00
CA THR A 115 -12.80 -11.95 -13.83
C THR A 115 -11.92 -13.16 -14.13
N ALA A 116 -10.68 -13.14 -13.65
CA ALA A 116 -9.77 -14.27 -13.72
C ALA A 116 -9.00 -14.43 -12.40
N GLN A 117 -8.71 -15.67 -12.03
CA GLN A 117 -7.86 -15.97 -10.88
C GLN A 117 -6.40 -16.07 -11.33
N SER A 118 -5.54 -15.29 -10.70
CA SER A 118 -4.11 -15.22 -11.00
C SER A 118 -3.29 -15.57 -9.77
N ASN A 119 -2.25 -16.38 -9.95
CA ASN A 119 -1.32 -16.73 -8.89
C ASN A 119 -0.07 -15.85 -8.95
N PHE A 120 0.31 -15.25 -7.82
CA PHE A 120 1.44 -14.35 -7.69
C PHE A 120 2.46 -14.85 -6.67
N LYS A 121 3.74 -14.74 -7.02
CA LYS A 121 4.86 -15.03 -6.10
C LYS A 121 5.17 -13.86 -5.14
N SER A 122 4.54 -12.71 -5.36
CA SER A 122 4.68 -11.52 -4.52
C SER A 122 3.60 -10.51 -4.87
N MET A 123 3.22 -9.67 -3.91
CA MET A 123 2.39 -8.48 -4.16
C MET A 123 3.18 -7.23 -3.82
N THR A 124 3.03 -6.15 -4.59
CA THR A 124 3.67 -4.86 -4.28
C THR A 124 2.62 -3.80 -4.02
N ILE A 125 2.73 -3.14 -2.87
CA ILE A 125 1.83 -2.07 -2.45
C ILE A 125 2.62 -0.76 -2.45
N GLY A 126 2.07 0.25 -3.12
CA GLY A 126 2.64 1.59 -3.15
C GLY A 126 2.05 2.45 -2.03
N PHE A 127 2.92 3.12 -1.30
CA PHE A 127 2.55 4.00 -0.19
C PHE A 127 3.07 5.43 -0.45
N PRO A 128 2.38 6.46 0.10
CA PRO A 128 2.96 7.80 0.21
C PRO A 128 4.21 7.76 1.10
N LYS A 129 5.05 8.81 1.07
CA LYS A 129 6.20 8.92 1.97
C LYS A 129 5.76 8.92 3.45
N GLY A 130 6.50 8.23 4.32
CA GLY A 130 6.29 8.25 5.78
C GLY A 130 6.13 6.89 6.45
N PRO A 131 5.33 5.94 5.92
CA PRO A 131 5.13 4.65 6.57
C PRO A 131 6.45 3.89 6.73
N THR A 132 6.72 3.41 7.94
CA THR A 132 7.87 2.56 8.28
C THR A 132 7.54 1.08 8.04
N VAL A 133 8.56 0.21 8.05
CA VAL A 133 8.38 -1.25 8.02
C VAL A 133 7.48 -1.73 9.16
N ASP A 134 7.67 -1.18 10.36
CA ASP A 134 6.90 -1.57 11.54
C ASP A 134 5.43 -1.14 11.44
N ASN A 135 5.17 0.09 10.95
CA ASN A 135 3.81 0.55 10.69
C ASN A 135 3.08 -0.38 9.70
N VAL A 136 3.77 -0.81 8.65
CA VAL A 136 3.23 -1.72 7.64
C VAL A 136 3.03 -3.12 8.23
N ARG A 137 3.97 -3.65 9.02
CA ARG A 137 3.83 -4.94 9.72
C ARG A 137 2.61 -4.94 10.63
N LYS A 138 2.45 -3.93 11.49
CA LYS A 138 1.31 -3.80 12.40
C LYS A 138 -0.02 -3.70 11.66
N TRP A 139 -0.04 -2.95 10.56
CA TRP A 139 -1.23 -2.90 9.71
C TRP A 139 -1.52 -4.27 9.08
N LEU A 140 -0.53 -4.96 8.51
CA LEU A 140 -0.73 -6.30 7.94
C LEU A 140 -1.26 -7.30 8.97
N ALA A 141 -0.79 -7.22 10.22
CA ALA A 141 -1.27 -8.04 11.34
C ALA A 141 -2.76 -7.82 11.66
N SER A 142 -3.34 -6.69 11.27
CA SER A 142 -4.78 -6.43 11.38
C SER A 142 -5.61 -6.98 10.21
N THR A 143 -4.96 -7.49 9.16
CA THR A 143 -5.66 -8.05 7.98
C THR A 143 -6.00 -9.52 8.21
N SER A 144 -7.10 -9.99 7.63
CA SER A 144 -7.51 -11.40 7.69
C SER A 144 -6.58 -12.36 6.93
N LYS A 145 -5.56 -11.81 6.23
CA LYS A 145 -4.61 -12.56 5.41
C LYS A 145 -3.18 -12.55 5.96
N PHE A 146 -2.98 -12.06 7.18
CA PHE A 146 -1.64 -12.00 7.77
C PHE A 146 -0.91 -13.34 7.74
N ASP A 147 -1.61 -14.41 8.12
CA ASP A 147 -1.09 -15.79 8.17
C ASP A 147 -0.60 -16.32 6.80
N GLU A 148 -1.06 -15.73 5.70
CA GLU A 148 -0.65 -16.10 4.34
C GLU A 148 0.60 -15.33 3.86
N ILE A 149 1.06 -14.34 4.63
CA ILE A 149 2.19 -13.47 4.31
C ILE A 149 3.39 -13.86 5.17
N ARG A 150 4.42 -14.42 4.54
CA ARG A 150 5.68 -14.79 5.20
C ARG A 150 6.51 -13.58 5.61
N GLY A 151 6.59 -12.60 4.72
CA GLY A 151 7.60 -11.56 4.83
C GLY A 151 7.30 -10.30 4.07
N LEU A 152 8.04 -9.25 4.42
CA LEU A 152 7.98 -7.94 3.82
C LEU A 152 9.36 -7.58 3.26
N ARG A 153 9.42 -7.05 2.05
CA ARG A 153 10.59 -6.30 1.57
C ARG A 153 10.29 -4.81 1.63
N SER A 154 11.18 -4.08 2.29
CA SER A 154 11.14 -2.63 2.38
C SER A 154 11.49 -1.96 1.03
N PRO A 155 11.27 -0.65 0.87
CA PRO A 155 11.69 0.09 -0.31
C PRO A 155 13.20 0.04 -0.57
N SER A 156 14.02 -0.14 0.48
CA SER A 156 15.47 -0.33 0.36
C SER A 156 15.87 -1.77 -0.03
N GLY A 157 14.90 -2.68 -0.15
CA GLY A 157 15.12 -4.09 -0.48
C GLY A 157 15.38 -4.99 0.73
N ALA A 158 15.46 -4.42 1.94
CA ALA A 158 15.68 -5.17 3.18
C ALA A 158 14.49 -6.11 3.43
N TYR A 159 14.79 -7.36 3.75
CA TYR A 159 13.80 -8.37 4.08
C TYR A 159 13.51 -8.37 5.58
N THR A 160 12.23 -8.44 5.92
CA THR A 160 11.73 -8.60 7.27
C THR A 160 10.81 -9.81 7.28
N ASP A 161 11.19 -10.83 8.03
CA ASP A 161 10.31 -11.96 8.34
C ASP A 161 9.25 -11.47 9.34
N LEU A 162 7.96 -11.73 9.05
CA LEU A 162 6.85 -11.25 9.87
C LEU A 162 6.63 -12.09 11.12
N TYR A 163 7.15 -13.32 11.17
CA TYR A 163 7.06 -14.25 12.29
C TYR A 163 8.33 -14.30 13.13
N SER A 164 9.47 -13.85 12.57
CA SER A 164 10.68 -13.69 13.37
C SER A 164 10.51 -12.52 14.36
N PRO A 165 10.94 -12.67 15.63
CA PRO A 165 11.03 -11.53 16.54
C PRO A 165 11.92 -10.46 15.90
N ALA A 166 11.51 -9.20 16.00
CA ALA A 166 12.31 -8.09 15.51
C ALA A 166 13.66 -8.14 16.25
N LYS A 167 14.77 -8.22 15.51
CA LYS A 167 16.09 -8.02 16.11
C LYS A 167 16.16 -6.57 16.57
N THR A 168 16.04 -6.35 17.87
CA THR A 168 16.47 -5.10 18.51
C THR A 168 17.97 -4.99 18.28
N ASN A 169 18.37 -4.05 17.41
CA ASN A 169 19.74 -3.59 17.32
C ASN A 169 19.96 -2.53 18.38
#